data_AF-A0A2N4TY08-F1
#
_entry.id   AF-A0A2N4TY08-F1
#
_cell.length_a   1.000
_cell.length_b   1.000
_cell.length_c   1.000
_cell.angle_alpha   90.00
_cell.angle_beta   90.00
_cell.angle_gamma   90.00
#
_symmetry.space_group_name_H-M   'P 1'
#
loop_
_entity.id
_entity.type
_entity.pdbx_description
1 polymer ?
#
loop_
_entity_poly.entity_id
_entity_poly.type
_entity_poly.pdbx_seq_one_letter_code
_entity_poly.pdbx_strand_id
1 'polypeptide(L)'
;MGARLMLPNLAHLYVPLLTAQVLAFWPTMPAPSTLAAQIEQETCVSLTHAKCWNPKAELKTTREYGFGLGQLTVTPKFNNFEAAKTWDKSLASWKWEQRFDPTMQLRALVIYDRNLYTAVGPAATEMDRLAFMFSAYNGGLGGVNKDRQVCRHTPGCDPARWFGHVEQHSFRARTAVHGYGQSFFDINRGYVRNILYVRRQRYLFLDQKDSR
;
A
#
# COMPACT_ATOMS: atom_id res chain seq x y z
N MET A 1 18.46 -12.51 21.50
CA MET A 1 17.58 -11.32 21.64
C MET A 1 17.79 -10.47 20.40
N GLY A 2 16.88 -10.54 19.42
CA GLY A 2 16.99 -9.72 18.20
C GLY A 2 16.78 -8.26 18.54
N ALA A 3 17.55 -7.36 17.91
CA ALA A 3 17.37 -5.93 18.07
C ALA A 3 15.91 -5.56 17.75
N ARG A 4 15.20 -5.01 18.74
CA ARG A 4 13.84 -4.48 18.53
C ARG A 4 13.98 -3.29 17.59
N LEU A 5 13.57 -3.44 16.34
CA LEU A 5 13.62 -2.35 15.37
C LEU A 5 12.75 -1.19 15.89
N MET A 6 13.30 0.02 15.89
CA MET A 6 12.64 1.21 16.40
C MET A 6 11.44 1.56 15.50
N LEU A 7 10.26 1.71 16.11
CA LEU A 7 9.07 2.21 15.43
C LEU A 7 9.12 3.73 15.32
N PRO A 8 8.56 4.33 14.24
CA PRO A 8 8.31 5.76 14.21
C PRO A 8 7.44 6.21 15.39
N ASN A 9 7.69 7.40 15.94
CA ASN A 9 6.96 7.89 17.12
C ASN A 9 5.43 7.85 16.94
N LEU A 10 4.91 8.35 15.81
CA LEU A 10 3.47 8.36 15.55
C LEU A 10 2.90 6.97 15.24
N ALA A 11 3.74 5.99 14.88
CA ALA A 11 3.28 4.61 14.70
C ALA A 11 2.78 4.02 16.02
N HIS A 12 3.37 4.38 17.17
CA HIS A 12 2.88 3.93 18.48
C HIS A 12 1.42 4.36 18.75
N LEU A 13 1.01 5.51 18.23
CA LEU A 13 -0.35 6.03 18.39
C LEU A 13 -1.33 5.38 17.41
N TYR A 14 -0.93 5.20 16.15
CA TYR A 14 -1.86 4.82 15.09
C TYR A 14 -1.84 3.33 14.72
N VAL A 15 -0.82 2.56 15.12
CA VAL A 15 -0.82 1.10 14.92
C VAL A 15 -1.99 0.42 15.63
N PRO A 16 -2.33 0.71 16.90
CA PRO A 16 -3.53 0.13 17.53
C PRO A 16 -4.82 0.46 16.77
N LEU A 17 -4.92 1.68 16.21
CA LEU A 17 -6.07 2.08 15.41
C LEU A 17 -6.13 1.34 14.07
N LEU A 18 -4.98 1.14 13.41
CA LEU A 18 -4.86 0.30 12.22
C LEU A 18 -5.32 -1.12 12.52
N THR A 19 -4.84 -1.72 13.61
CA THR A 19 -5.23 -3.08 14.03
C THR A 19 -6.74 -3.17 14.22
N ALA A 20 -7.37 -2.18 14.85
CA ALA A 20 -8.83 -2.13 14.99
C ALA A 20 -9.55 -2.07 13.64
N GLN A 21 -9.05 -1.30 12.66
CA GLN A 21 -9.63 -1.27 11.31
C GLN A 21 -9.42 -2.59 10.56
N VAL A 22 -8.25 -3.24 10.70
CA VAL A 22 -7.99 -4.56 10.10
C VAL A 22 -8.96 -5.60 10.65
N LEU A 23 -9.13 -5.67 11.97
CA LEU A 23 -10.06 -6.61 12.61
C LEU A 23 -11.51 -6.37 12.16
N ALA A 24 -11.92 -5.12 12.01
CA ALA A 24 -13.29 -4.76 11.64
C ALA A 24 -13.60 -4.98 10.15
N PHE A 25 -12.65 -4.66 9.26
CA PHE A 25 -12.92 -4.59 7.82
C PHE A 25 -12.21 -5.65 6.99
N TRP A 26 -11.17 -6.30 7.51
CA TRP A 26 -10.45 -7.38 6.84
C TRP A 26 -9.89 -8.41 7.84
N PRO A 27 -10.74 -9.13 8.59
CA PRO A 27 -10.30 -10.07 9.64
C PRO A 27 -9.47 -11.25 9.12
N THR A 28 -9.54 -11.52 7.81
CA THR A 28 -8.77 -12.56 7.11
C THR A 28 -7.46 -12.04 6.49
N MET A 29 -7.04 -10.81 6.79
CA MET A 29 -5.79 -10.24 6.28
C MET A 29 -4.60 -11.16 6.65
N PRO A 30 -3.87 -11.73 5.66
CA PRO A 30 -2.86 -12.77 5.95
C PRO A 30 -1.60 -12.25 6.65
N ALA A 31 -1.30 -10.95 6.53
CA ALA A 31 -0.12 -10.34 7.16
C ALA A 31 -0.38 -8.87 7.52
N PRO A 32 -1.05 -8.56 8.65
CA PRO A 32 -1.34 -7.19 9.07
C PRO A 32 -0.13 -6.26 9.14
N SER A 33 1.06 -6.81 9.42
CA SER A 33 2.33 -6.07 9.41
C SER A 33 2.62 -5.33 8.10
N THR A 34 2.10 -5.83 6.98
CA THR A 34 2.33 -5.24 5.66
C THR A 34 1.58 -3.91 5.46
N LEU A 35 0.41 -3.73 6.07
CA LEU A 35 -0.31 -2.45 6.01
C LEU A 35 0.37 -1.37 6.86
N ALA A 36 0.96 -1.75 7.99
CA ALA A 36 1.79 -0.83 8.76
C ALA A 36 3.05 -0.41 7.99
N ALA A 37 3.68 -1.36 7.29
CA ALA A 37 4.82 -1.11 6.42
C ALA A 37 4.47 -0.22 5.21
N GLN A 38 3.26 -0.37 4.67
CA GLN A 38 2.71 0.47 3.62
C GLN A 38 2.55 1.91 4.09
N ILE A 39 1.95 2.15 5.25
CA ILE A 39 1.83 3.51 5.81
C ILE A 39 3.21 4.15 6.01
N GLU A 40 4.19 3.36 6.47
CA GLU A 40 5.57 3.84 6.56
C GLU A 40 6.15 4.19 5.17
N GLN A 41 5.89 3.37 4.16
CA GLN A 41 6.30 3.65 2.77
C GLN A 41 5.65 4.92 2.21
N GLU A 42 4.39 5.16 2.54
CA GLU A 42 3.60 6.30 2.05
C GLU A 42 3.97 7.64 2.72
N THR A 43 4.43 7.59 3.98
CA THR A 43 4.56 8.82 4.79
C THR A 43 5.97 9.15 5.28
N CYS A 44 6.88 8.17 5.31
CA CYS A 44 8.19 8.31 5.94
C CYS A 44 9.33 8.50 4.94
N VAL A 45 9.80 9.74 4.81
CA VAL A 45 11.10 10.07 4.19
C VAL A 45 12.26 9.50 5.04
N SER A 46 12.15 9.65 6.36
CA SER A 46 12.97 8.97 7.36
C SER A 46 12.08 8.63 8.56
N LEU A 47 12.55 7.77 9.47
CA LEU A 47 11.78 7.35 10.66
C LEU A 47 11.48 8.51 11.63
N THR A 48 12.29 9.57 11.59
CA THR A 48 12.15 10.78 12.43
C THR A 48 11.52 11.95 11.68
N HIS A 49 11.23 11.80 10.39
CA HIS A 49 10.64 12.87 9.59
C HIS A 49 9.23 13.22 10.11
N ALA A 50 8.89 14.51 10.15
CA ALA A 50 7.61 14.99 10.71
C ALA A 50 6.34 14.44 10.01
N LYS A 51 6.48 13.97 8.77
CA LYS A 51 5.41 13.30 8.02
C LYS A 51 5.24 11.82 8.38
N CYS A 52 6.26 11.18 8.95
CA CYS A 52 6.27 9.74 9.16
C CYS A 52 5.14 9.33 10.13
N TRP A 53 4.20 8.52 9.64
CA TRP A 53 2.97 8.13 10.35
C TRP A 53 2.06 9.30 10.76
N ASN A 54 2.19 10.46 10.12
CA ASN A 54 1.35 11.62 10.41
C ASN A 54 0.09 11.62 9.54
N PRO A 55 -1.13 11.65 10.10
CA PRO A 55 -2.37 11.74 9.33
C PRO A 55 -2.48 13.02 8.50
N LYS A 56 -1.68 14.05 8.82
CA LYS A 56 -1.55 15.29 8.05
C LYS A 56 -0.39 15.26 7.03
N ALA A 57 0.19 14.08 6.75
CA ALA A 57 1.21 13.96 5.72
C ALA A 57 0.61 14.34 4.35
N GLU A 58 1.27 15.27 3.66
CA GLU A 58 0.82 15.75 2.36
C GLU A 58 1.97 15.67 1.33
N LEU A 59 1.62 15.25 0.12
CA LEU A 59 2.38 15.46 -1.11
C LEU A 59 1.61 16.47 -1.95
N LYS A 60 2.17 17.66 -2.15
CA LYS A 60 1.54 18.70 -2.95
C LYS A 60 2.49 19.12 -4.06
N THR A 61 2.14 18.79 -5.29
CA THR A 61 2.86 19.22 -6.49
C THR A 61 1.91 19.97 -7.41
N THR A 62 2.41 20.46 -8.54
CA THR A 62 1.55 21.03 -9.60
C THR A 62 0.70 19.97 -10.31
N ARG A 63 1.01 18.68 -10.14
CA ARG A 63 0.33 17.56 -10.82
C ARG A 63 -0.69 16.86 -9.93
N GLU A 64 -0.42 16.79 -8.63
CA GLU A 64 -1.19 15.96 -7.71
C GLU A 64 -1.18 16.51 -6.28
N TYR A 65 -2.25 16.17 -5.57
CA TYR A 65 -2.39 16.34 -4.13
C TYR A 65 -2.65 14.98 -3.48
N GLY A 66 -1.63 14.42 -2.83
CA GLY A 66 -1.71 13.24 -1.98
C GLY A 66 -1.80 13.62 -0.51
N PHE A 67 -2.64 12.95 0.26
CA PHE A 67 -2.74 13.24 1.70
C PHE A 67 -3.03 12.00 2.56
N GLY A 68 -2.64 12.11 3.83
CA GLY A 68 -2.95 11.12 4.86
C GLY A 68 -2.07 9.87 4.85
N LEU A 69 -2.40 8.95 5.73
CA LEU A 69 -1.66 7.71 6.00
C LEU A 69 -1.63 6.76 4.79
N GLY A 70 -2.57 6.89 3.85
CA GLY A 70 -2.59 6.14 2.59
C GLY A 70 -2.35 6.99 1.34
N GLN A 71 -1.93 8.25 1.48
CA GLN A 71 -1.68 9.17 0.35
C GLN A 71 -2.79 9.18 -0.71
N LEU A 72 -4.06 9.33 -0.27
CA LEU A 72 -5.20 9.45 -1.18
C LEU A 72 -4.94 10.60 -2.16
N THR A 73 -4.87 10.26 -3.44
CA THR A 73 -4.40 11.16 -4.49
C THR A 73 -5.57 11.83 -5.21
N VAL A 74 -5.47 13.15 -5.36
CA VAL A 74 -6.40 13.99 -6.11
C VAL A 74 -5.63 14.69 -7.22
N THR A 75 -6.14 14.56 -8.44
CA THR A 75 -5.61 15.20 -9.65
C THR A 75 -6.77 15.79 -10.45
N PRO A 76 -6.52 16.58 -11.51
CA PRO A 76 -7.59 17.00 -12.43
C PRO A 76 -8.31 15.84 -13.14
N LYS A 77 -7.68 14.65 -13.22
CA LYS A 77 -8.23 13.49 -13.94
C LYS A 77 -9.02 12.54 -13.04
N PHE A 78 -8.70 12.48 -11.76
CA PHE A 78 -9.34 11.58 -10.81
C PHE A 78 -9.21 12.09 -9.37
N ASN A 79 -10.15 11.68 -8.53
CA ASN A 79 -10.18 12.03 -7.11
C ASN A 79 -10.39 10.76 -6.27
N ASN A 80 -9.31 10.26 -5.66
CA ASN A 80 -9.39 9.03 -4.86
C ASN A 80 -10.14 9.23 -3.54
N PHE A 81 -10.29 10.47 -3.04
CA PHE A 81 -11.12 10.72 -1.86
C PHE A 81 -12.60 10.51 -2.17
N GLU A 82 -13.10 11.06 -3.29
CA GLU A 82 -14.48 10.82 -3.71
C GLU A 82 -14.71 9.37 -4.10
N ALA A 83 -13.74 8.72 -4.74
CA ALA A 83 -13.81 7.28 -5.00
C ALA A 83 -13.85 6.46 -3.69
N ALA A 84 -13.09 6.85 -2.66
CA ALA A 84 -13.05 6.13 -1.39
C ALA A 84 -14.42 6.01 -0.72
N LYS A 85 -15.26 7.03 -0.87
CA LYS A 85 -16.62 7.07 -0.31
C LYS A 85 -17.55 6.01 -0.91
N THR A 86 -17.17 5.39 -2.04
CA THR A 86 -17.95 4.32 -2.69
C THR A 86 -17.40 2.91 -2.45
N TRP A 87 -16.20 2.78 -1.87
CA TRP A 87 -15.56 1.47 -1.65
C TRP A 87 -16.24 0.63 -0.57
N ASP A 88 -16.90 1.29 0.40
CA ASP A 88 -17.68 0.67 1.46
C ASP A 88 -18.63 1.70 2.08
N LYS A 89 -19.82 1.27 2.52
CA LYS A 89 -20.83 2.15 3.15
C LYS A 89 -20.30 2.92 4.37
N SER A 90 -19.32 2.36 5.08
CA SER A 90 -18.69 2.99 6.25
C SER A 90 -17.82 4.21 5.93
N LEU A 91 -17.59 4.49 4.65
CA LEU A 91 -16.86 5.67 4.15
C LEU A 91 -17.79 6.72 3.52
N ALA A 92 -19.06 6.40 3.28
CA ALA A 92 -19.97 7.25 2.50
C ALA A 92 -20.18 8.65 3.08
N SER A 93 -20.18 8.77 4.42
CA SER A 93 -20.37 10.04 5.13
C SER A 93 -19.07 10.82 5.36
N TRP A 94 -17.92 10.34 4.86
CA TRP A 94 -16.64 11.02 5.06
C TRP A 94 -16.60 12.35 4.32
N LYS A 95 -16.47 13.44 5.07
CA LYS A 95 -16.44 14.81 4.55
C LYS A 95 -15.01 15.29 4.30
N TRP A 96 -14.83 16.11 3.28
CA TRP A 96 -13.51 16.63 2.88
C TRP A 96 -12.82 17.45 3.99
N GLU A 97 -13.60 18.19 4.78
CA GLU A 97 -13.11 18.98 5.92
C GLU A 97 -12.51 18.08 7.01
N GLN A 98 -12.93 16.80 7.05
CA GLN A 98 -12.49 15.76 7.96
C GLN A 98 -11.52 14.77 7.29
N ARG A 99 -10.95 15.11 6.13
CA ARG A 99 -10.03 14.21 5.40
C ARG A 99 -8.79 13.78 6.19
N PHE A 100 -8.47 14.51 7.26
CA PHE A 100 -7.37 14.19 8.17
C PHE A 100 -7.76 13.35 9.39
N ASP A 101 -9.00 12.86 9.44
CA ASP A 101 -9.43 11.91 10.46
C ASP A 101 -8.65 10.58 10.29
N PRO A 102 -7.83 10.18 11.28
CA PRO A 102 -6.97 9.01 11.16
C PRO A 102 -7.77 7.70 11.09
N THR A 103 -8.95 7.63 11.73
CA THR A 103 -9.80 6.44 11.70
C THR A 103 -10.34 6.23 10.29
N MET A 104 -10.84 7.30 9.66
CA MET A 104 -11.37 7.22 8.31
C MET A 104 -10.28 6.96 7.26
N GLN A 105 -9.10 7.54 7.42
CA GLN A 105 -7.95 7.25 6.54
C GLN A 105 -7.52 5.78 6.62
N LEU A 106 -7.35 5.25 7.84
CA LEU A 106 -6.93 3.86 8.04
C LEU A 106 -8.00 2.89 7.57
N ARG A 107 -9.29 3.21 7.78
CA ARG A 107 -10.41 2.44 7.23
C ARG A 107 -10.36 2.39 5.72
N ALA A 108 -10.20 3.55 5.07
CA ALA A 108 -10.12 3.64 3.62
C ALA A 108 -8.95 2.83 3.06
N LEU A 109 -7.77 2.91 3.69
CA LEU A 109 -6.60 2.11 3.32
C LEU A 109 -6.90 0.60 3.41
N VAL A 110 -7.35 0.12 4.57
CA VAL A 110 -7.65 -1.31 4.78
C VAL A 110 -8.68 -1.83 3.78
N ILE A 111 -9.75 -1.06 3.54
CA ILE A 111 -10.82 -1.46 2.61
C ILE A 111 -10.32 -1.46 1.18
N TYR A 112 -9.53 -0.47 0.78
CA TYR A 112 -8.98 -0.39 -0.57
C TYR A 112 -8.02 -1.54 -0.85
N ASP A 113 -7.09 -1.80 0.05
CA ASP A 113 -6.17 -2.94 -0.06
C ASP A 113 -6.93 -4.27 -0.08
N ARG A 114 -7.96 -4.47 0.77
CA ARG A 114 -8.81 -5.67 0.72
C ARG A 114 -9.49 -5.84 -0.64
N ASN A 115 -10.04 -4.76 -1.18
CA ASN A 115 -10.72 -4.77 -2.47
C ASN A 115 -9.73 -5.10 -3.60
N LEU A 116 -8.52 -4.55 -3.56
CA LEU A 116 -7.44 -4.88 -4.50
C LEU A 116 -6.98 -6.33 -4.34
N TYR A 117 -6.78 -6.81 -3.12
CA TYR A 117 -6.41 -8.19 -2.81
C TYR A 117 -7.41 -9.19 -3.39
N THR A 118 -8.69 -8.86 -3.27
CA THR A 118 -9.78 -9.64 -3.88
C THR A 118 -9.68 -9.58 -5.40
N ALA A 119 -9.54 -8.38 -5.97
CA ALA A 119 -9.56 -8.15 -7.41
C ALA A 119 -8.34 -8.71 -8.17
N VAL A 120 -7.15 -8.77 -7.56
CA VAL A 120 -5.98 -9.42 -8.18
C VAL A 120 -6.16 -10.94 -8.30
N GLY A 121 -7.12 -11.53 -7.58
CA GLY A 121 -7.41 -12.95 -7.60
C GLY A 121 -6.31 -13.82 -6.98
N PRO A 122 -6.43 -15.16 -7.08
CA PRO A 122 -5.45 -16.09 -6.54
C PRO A 122 -4.05 -15.91 -7.16
N ALA A 123 -3.04 -16.19 -6.33
CA ALA A 123 -1.62 -16.23 -6.68
C ALA A 123 -1.02 -17.54 -6.13
N ALA A 124 0.25 -17.82 -6.44
CA ALA A 124 0.93 -19.03 -6.01
C ALA A 124 1.05 -19.11 -4.47
N THR A 125 1.17 -17.97 -3.81
CA THR A 125 1.17 -17.84 -2.34
C THR A 125 0.43 -16.57 -1.91
N GLU A 126 0.04 -16.50 -0.62
CA GLU A 126 -0.52 -15.26 -0.04
C GLU A 126 0.47 -14.08 -0.15
N MET A 127 1.78 -14.35 -0.06
CA MET A 127 2.80 -13.31 -0.23
C MET A 127 2.90 -12.80 -1.67
N ASP A 128 2.76 -13.68 -2.67
CA ASP A 128 2.65 -13.27 -4.07
C ASP A 128 1.39 -12.43 -4.30
N ARG A 129 0.28 -12.82 -3.67
CA ARG A 129 -0.98 -12.08 -3.77
C ARG A 129 -0.89 -10.69 -3.14
N LEU A 130 -0.26 -10.57 -1.98
CA LEU A 130 0.05 -9.28 -1.35
C LEU A 130 0.97 -8.44 -2.24
N ALA A 131 1.96 -9.04 -2.90
CA ALA A 131 2.83 -8.34 -3.82
C ALA A 131 2.06 -7.77 -5.04
N PHE A 132 1.15 -8.56 -5.62
CA PHE A 132 0.24 -8.07 -6.67
C PHE A 132 -0.67 -6.94 -6.17
N MET A 133 -1.22 -7.06 -4.96
CA MET A 133 -2.05 -6.02 -4.33
C MET A 133 -1.29 -4.71 -4.17
N PHE A 134 -0.08 -4.72 -3.59
CA PHE A 134 0.72 -3.50 -3.40
C PHE A 134 1.16 -2.88 -4.74
N SER A 135 1.45 -3.71 -5.74
CA SER A 135 1.70 -3.24 -7.10
C SER A 135 0.47 -2.54 -7.69
N ALA A 136 -0.73 -3.09 -7.44
CA ALA A 136 -1.99 -2.51 -7.89
C ALA A 136 -2.34 -1.22 -7.13
N TYR A 137 -2.01 -1.13 -5.83
CA TYR A 137 -2.20 0.09 -5.03
C TYR A 137 -1.39 1.24 -5.61
N ASN A 138 -0.10 1.01 -5.85
CA ASN A 138 0.82 2.04 -6.35
C ASN A 138 0.62 2.36 -7.84
N GLY A 139 0.32 1.35 -8.66
CA GLY A 139 0.39 1.45 -10.11
C GLY A 139 -0.90 1.10 -10.86
N GLY A 140 -1.99 0.81 -10.16
CA GLY A 140 -3.29 0.42 -10.70
C GLY A 140 -3.40 -1.07 -11.07
N LEU A 141 -4.58 -1.65 -10.81
CA LEU A 141 -4.93 -3.06 -11.09
C LEU A 141 -4.76 -3.42 -12.58
N GLY A 142 -5.15 -2.53 -13.50
CA GLY A 142 -5.02 -2.76 -14.93
C GLY A 142 -3.56 -2.97 -15.37
N GLY A 143 -2.61 -2.32 -14.69
CA GLY A 143 -1.18 -2.53 -14.93
C GLY A 143 -0.71 -3.89 -14.45
N VAL A 144 -1.15 -4.33 -13.26
CA VAL A 144 -0.84 -5.68 -12.76
C VAL A 144 -1.36 -6.77 -13.69
N ASN A 145 -2.59 -6.63 -14.19
CA ASN A 145 -3.16 -7.60 -15.12
C ASN A 145 -2.36 -7.68 -16.43
N LYS A 146 -1.91 -6.54 -16.96
CA LYS A 146 -1.04 -6.51 -18.15
C LYS A 146 0.32 -7.14 -17.86
N ASP A 147 0.95 -6.85 -16.72
CA ASP A 147 2.23 -7.47 -16.34
C ASP A 147 2.11 -9.00 -16.23
N ARG A 148 1.01 -9.52 -15.66
CA ARG A 148 0.73 -10.97 -15.63
C ARG A 148 0.54 -11.56 -17.02
N GLN A 149 -0.08 -10.84 -17.95
CA GLN A 149 -0.19 -11.28 -19.34
C GLN A 149 1.17 -11.34 -20.04
N VAL A 150 2.03 -10.33 -19.85
CA VAL A 150 3.40 -10.36 -20.39
C VAL A 150 4.17 -11.57 -19.85
N CYS A 151 4.11 -11.80 -18.53
CA CYS A 151 4.71 -12.98 -17.91
C CYS A 151 4.14 -14.29 -18.49
N ARG A 152 2.82 -14.41 -18.65
CA ARG A 152 2.20 -15.61 -19.24
C ARG A 152 2.73 -15.98 -20.62
N HIS A 153 3.15 -14.99 -21.41
CA HIS A 153 3.73 -15.17 -22.74
C HIS A 153 5.26 -15.20 -22.75
N THR A 154 5.91 -15.18 -21.58
CA THR A 154 7.36 -15.23 -21.45
C THR A 154 7.79 -16.64 -21.02
N PRO A 155 8.63 -17.35 -21.80
CA PRO A 155 9.13 -18.67 -21.42
C PRO A 155 9.76 -18.68 -20.02
N GLY A 156 9.33 -19.62 -19.17
CA GLY A 156 9.83 -19.77 -17.80
C GLY A 156 9.20 -18.83 -16.76
N CYS A 157 8.28 -17.96 -17.13
CA CYS A 157 7.61 -17.06 -16.19
C CYS A 157 6.27 -17.63 -15.69
N ASP A 158 6.10 -17.69 -14.37
CA ASP A 158 4.85 -18.09 -13.71
C ASP A 158 4.00 -16.84 -13.41
N PRO A 159 2.85 -16.63 -14.09
CA PRO A 159 2.01 -15.45 -13.89
C PRO A 159 1.25 -15.45 -12.56
N ALA A 160 1.37 -16.51 -11.74
CA ALA A 160 0.86 -16.56 -10.38
C ALA A 160 1.93 -16.18 -9.34
N ARG A 161 3.20 -16.01 -9.72
CA ARG A 161 4.30 -15.59 -8.84
C ARG A 161 4.72 -14.16 -9.14
N TRP A 162 5.02 -13.40 -8.09
CA TRP A 162 5.53 -12.04 -8.23
C TRP A 162 7.05 -12.04 -8.35
N PHE A 163 7.73 -12.53 -7.30
CA PHE A 163 9.18 -12.43 -7.17
C PHE A 163 9.89 -13.36 -8.16
N GLY A 164 10.87 -12.82 -8.88
CA GLY A 164 11.56 -13.57 -9.94
C GLY A 164 10.71 -13.88 -11.19
N HIS A 165 9.46 -13.44 -11.23
CA HIS A 165 8.53 -13.69 -12.32
C HIS A 165 7.87 -12.37 -12.77
N VAL A 166 6.61 -12.10 -12.42
CA VAL A 166 5.88 -10.93 -12.93
C VAL A 166 6.58 -9.60 -12.64
N GLU A 167 7.35 -9.50 -11.54
CA GLU A 167 8.07 -8.27 -11.24
C GLU A 167 9.12 -7.88 -12.31
N GLN A 168 9.68 -8.87 -13.02
CA GLN A 168 10.71 -8.68 -14.05
C GLN A 168 10.11 -8.35 -15.43
N HIS A 169 8.84 -8.71 -15.65
CA HIS A 169 8.16 -8.62 -16.94
C HIS A 169 7.01 -7.61 -16.88
N SER A 170 7.26 -6.40 -17.39
CA SER A 170 6.30 -5.30 -17.35
C SER A 170 6.35 -4.44 -18.60
N PHE A 171 5.20 -3.87 -18.96
CA PHE A 171 5.07 -2.86 -20.02
C PHE A 171 5.34 -1.44 -19.51
N ARG A 172 5.53 -1.23 -18.20
CA ARG A 172 5.74 0.09 -17.63
C ARG A 172 7.03 0.72 -18.17
N ALA A 173 6.98 2.02 -18.42
CA ALA A 173 8.14 2.77 -18.90
C ALA A 173 9.31 2.63 -17.93
N ARG A 174 10.49 2.34 -18.50
CA ARG A 174 11.77 2.21 -17.79
C ARG A 174 12.62 3.48 -17.84
N THR A 175 12.12 4.52 -18.51
CA THR A 175 12.75 5.84 -18.53
C THR A 175 12.43 6.60 -17.24
N ALA A 176 13.43 7.26 -16.66
CA ALA A 176 13.25 8.07 -15.47
C ALA A 176 12.27 9.22 -15.71
N VAL A 177 11.38 9.46 -14.74
CA VAL A 177 10.38 10.52 -14.81
C VAL A 177 10.90 11.76 -14.07
N HIS A 178 10.85 12.91 -14.75
CA HIS A 178 11.21 14.19 -14.13
C HIS A 178 10.35 14.46 -12.89
N GLY A 179 11.01 14.77 -11.77
CA GLY A 179 10.39 14.97 -10.45
C GLY A 179 10.52 13.79 -9.48
N TYR A 180 10.64 12.56 -9.99
CA TYR A 180 10.81 11.36 -9.14
C TYR A 180 12.22 10.76 -9.22
N GLY A 181 12.97 11.03 -10.30
CA GLY A 181 14.32 10.47 -10.48
C GLY A 181 14.36 8.96 -10.75
N GLN A 182 13.19 8.32 -10.85
CA GLN A 182 13.01 6.89 -11.08
C GLN A 182 11.99 6.68 -12.21
N SER A 183 12.04 5.51 -12.84
CA SER A 183 11.03 5.13 -13.83
C SER A 183 9.75 4.63 -13.15
N PHE A 184 8.63 4.61 -13.88
CA PHE A 184 7.38 4.01 -13.34
C PHE A 184 7.52 2.52 -13.06
N PHE A 185 8.42 1.83 -13.78
CA PHE A 185 8.79 0.46 -13.44
C PHE A 185 9.46 0.41 -12.06
N ASP A 186 10.52 1.21 -11.85
CA ASP A 186 11.31 1.18 -10.62
C ASP A 186 10.51 1.62 -9.39
N ILE A 187 9.68 2.67 -9.54
CA ILE A 187 8.80 3.14 -8.47
C ILE A 187 7.87 2.02 -8.01
N ASN A 188 7.24 1.32 -8.96
CA ASN A 188 6.27 0.29 -8.64
C ASN A 188 6.90 -0.98 -8.03
N ARG A 189 8.01 -1.45 -8.61
CA ARG A 189 8.72 -2.64 -8.06
C ARG A 189 9.40 -2.32 -6.74
N GLY A 190 9.97 -1.13 -6.63
CA GLY A 190 10.54 -0.60 -5.39
C GLY A 190 9.50 -0.52 -4.28
N TYR A 191 8.28 -0.05 -4.59
CA TYR A 191 7.17 0.02 -3.62
C TYR A 191 6.87 -1.34 -2.99
N VAL A 192 6.68 -2.38 -3.82
CA VAL A 192 6.42 -3.74 -3.36
C VAL A 192 7.57 -4.29 -2.52
N ARG A 193 8.81 -4.18 -3.02
CA ARG A 193 10.00 -4.67 -2.32
C ARG A 193 10.18 -3.97 -0.97
N ASN A 194 10.02 -2.64 -0.94
CA ASN A 194 10.20 -1.85 0.27
C ASN A 194 9.19 -2.24 1.34
N ILE A 195 7.92 -2.41 0.98
CA ILE A 195 6.89 -2.84 1.92
C ILE A 195 7.22 -4.23 2.46
N LEU A 196 7.35 -5.22 1.57
CA LEU A 196 7.39 -6.62 1.97
C LEU A 196 8.70 -7.05 2.65
N TYR A 197 9.84 -6.49 2.23
CA TYR A 197 11.16 -6.93 2.71
C TYR A 197 11.88 -5.93 3.60
N VAL A 198 11.67 -4.64 3.40
CA VAL A 198 12.43 -3.62 4.12
C VAL A 198 11.66 -3.14 5.35
N ARG A 199 10.44 -2.66 5.16
CA ARG A 199 9.67 -1.96 6.19
C ARG A 199 8.88 -2.90 7.08
N ARG A 200 8.32 -3.99 6.52
CA ARG A 200 7.56 -5.01 7.27
C ARG A 200 8.31 -5.57 8.48
N GLN A 201 9.64 -5.66 8.42
CA GLN A 201 10.45 -6.20 9.52
C GLN A 201 10.18 -5.53 10.86
N ARG A 202 9.86 -4.22 10.87
CA ARG A 202 9.56 -3.47 12.11
C ARG A 202 8.21 -3.83 12.72
N TYR A 203 7.31 -4.39 11.92
CA TYR A 203 5.91 -4.59 12.25
C TYR A 203 5.52 -6.06 12.39
N LEU A 204 6.46 -7.00 12.33
CA LEU A 204 6.18 -8.45 12.39
C LEU A 204 5.42 -8.89 13.66
N PHE A 205 5.49 -8.10 14.74
CA PHE A 205 4.68 -8.36 15.93
C PHE A 205 3.17 -8.27 15.68
N LEU A 206 2.73 -7.62 14.59
CA LEU A 206 1.31 -7.57 14.18
C LEU A 206 0.81 -8.84 13.51
N ASP A 207 1.71 -9.72 13.05
CA ASP A 207 1.33 -10.99 12.43
C ASP A 207 1.16 -12.11 13.48
N GLN A 208 1.61 -11.86 14.71
CA GLN A 208 1.47 -12.78 15.81
C GLN A 208 0.00 -12.74 16.25
N LYS A 209 -0.71 -13.87 16.10
CA LYS A 209 -1.99 -14.04 16.76
C LYS A 209 -1.70 -14.11 18.25
N ASP A 210 -2.21 -13.15 19.02
CA ASP A 210 -2.09 -13.19 20.47
C ASP A 210 -2.59 -14.55 20.97
N SER A 211 -1.70 -15.32 21.61
CA SER A 211 -2.02 -16.56 22.32
C SER A 211 -2.73 -16.24 23.65
N ARG A 212 -3.76 -15.40 23.60
CA ARG A 212 -4.56 -15.00 24.77
C ARG A 212 -5.94 -15.61 24.72
#